data_AF-A0AAN9C8B6-F1
#
_entry.id   AF-A0AAN9C8B6-F1
#
_cell.length_a   1.000
_cell.length_b   1.000
_cell.length_c   1.000
_cell.angle_alpha   90.00
_cell.angle_beta   90.00
_cell.angle_gamma   90.00
#
_symmetry.space_group_name_H-M   'P 1'
#
loop_
_entity.id
_entity.type
_entity.pdbx_description
1 polymer ?
#
loop_
_entity_poly.entity_id
_entity_poly.type
_entity_poly.pdbx_seq_one_letter_code
_entity_poly.pdbx_strand_id
1 'polypeptide(L)'
;MKSYFVPQSRVDFAVWENIDVQGQAMEVQTGRSLLALSTAKKTVSNSSLASTLDNNISNIHILGQILHSLDLQQARSTVLPDDSAPASSQMQEVSSPPELLQVQSSFLRGKVRLLLSAAPACQRQNS
;
A
#
# COMPACT_ATOMS: atom_id res chain seq x y z
N MET A 1 -21.64 2.90 -12.54
CA MET A 1 -20.22 3.27 -12.75
C MET A 1 -19.36 2.21 -12.09
N LYS A 2 -18.20 1.83 -12.65
CA LYS A 2 -17.27 0.93 -11.97
C LYS A 2 -16.47 1.75 -10.96
N SER A 3 -16.47 1.32 -9.71
CA SER A 3 -15.66 1.90 -8.66
C SER A 3 -14.58 0.92 -8.20
N TYR A 4 -13.56 1.45 -7.53
CA TYR A 4 -12.43 0.70 -7.01
C TYR A 4 -12.27 1.00 -5.53
N PHE A 5 -12.25 -0.06 -4.71
CA PHE A 5 -11.75 0.06 -3.35
C PHE A 5 -10.24 0.15 -3.39
N VAL A 6 -9.69 1.16 -2.74
CA VAL A 6 -8.26 1.47 -2.70
C VAL A 6 -7.86 1.79 -1.26
N PRO A 7 -6.59 1.65 -0.89
CA PRO A 7 -6.16 1.97 0.48
C PRO A 7 -6.36 3.44 0.81
N GLN A 8 -6.54 3.73 2.09
CA GLN A 8 -6.35 5.08 2.58
C GLN A 8 -4.88 5.46 2.41
N SER A 9 -4.60 6.49 1.62
CA SER A 9 -3.24 6.91 1.28
C SER A 9 -2.72 8.09 2.10
N ARG A 10 -3.61 8.78 2.83
CA ARG A 10 -3.23 9.83 3.78
C ARG A 10 -2.45 9.24 4.95
N VAL A 11 -1.40 9.94 5.34
CA VAL A 11 -0.63 9.67 6.55
C VAL A 11 -1.04 10.71 7.59
N ASP A 12 -1.63 10.27 8.69
CA ASP A 12 -1.65 11.05 9.91
C ASP A 12 -0.39 10.72 10.69
N PHE A 13 0.55 11.65 10.79
CA PHE A 13 1.84 11.42 11.43
C PHE A 13 1.70 11.16 12.93
N ALA A 14 0.76 11.82 13.59
CA ALA A 14 0.54 11.63 15.02
C ALA A 14 0.02 10.21 15.32
N VAL A 15 -0.79 9.65 14.42
CA VAL A 15 -1.21 8.25 14.52
C VAL A 15 -0.05 7.33 14.12
N TRP A 16 0.56 7.57 12.96
CA TRP A 16 1.57 6.69 12.36
C TRP A 16 2.78 6.45 13.27
N GLU A 17 3.31 7.50 13.90
CA GLU A 17 4.47 7.41 14.80
C GLU A 17 4.20 6.59 16.08
N ASN A 18 2.94 6.46 16.47
CA ASN A 18 2.53 5.66 17.64
C ASN A 18 2.21 4.20 17.29
N ILE A 19 2.18 3.83 16.01
CA ILE A 19 2.04 2.43 15.59
C ILE A 19 3.44 1.80 15.59
N ASP A 20 3.56 0.60 16.16
CA ASP A 20 4.80 -0.16 16.07
C ASP A 20 5.14 -0.55 14.62
N VAL A 21 6.40 -0.86 14.36
CA VAL A 21 6.88 -1.16 12.98
C VAL A 21 6.07 -2.31 12.36
N GLN A 22 5.63 -3.26 13.19
CA GLN A 22 4.83 -4.39 12.75
C GLN A 22 3.41 -3.98 12.34
N GLY A 23 2.74 -3.10 13.10
CA GLY A 23 1.44 -2.54 12.74
C GLY A 23 1.53 -1.67 11.49
N GLN A 24 2.59 -0.88 11.33
CA GLN A 24 2.84 -0.12 10.10
C GLN A 24 3.03 -1.05 8.88
N ALA A 25 3.76 -2.16 9.07
CA ALA A 25 3.94 -3.18 8.06
C ALA A 25 2.62 -3.87 7.69
N MET A 26 1.79 -4.23 8.67
CA MET A 26 0.43 -4.75 8.45
C MET A 26 -0.40 -3.80 7.60
N GLU A 27 -0.43 -2.51 7.96
CA GLU A 27 -1.21 -1.50 7.24
C GLU A 27 -0.72 -1.33 5.79
N VAL A 28 0.60 -1.36 5.57
CA VAL A 28 1.18 -1.33 4.22
C VAL A 28 0.85 -2.59 3.43
N GLN A 29 0.88 -3.77 4.05
CA GLN A 29 0.54 -5.03 3.39
C GLN A 29 -0.93 -5.08 2.97
N THR A 30 -1.83 -4.71 3.89
CA THR A 30 -3.26 -4.56 3.61
C THR A 30 -3.47 -3.54 2.50
N GLY A 31 -2.81 -2.39 2.57
CA GLY A 31 -2.99 -1.37 1.55
C GLY A 31 -2.51 -1.79 0.16
N ARG A 32 -1.42 -2.57 0.09
CA ARG A 32 -0.93 -3.15 -1.17
C ARG A 32 -1.92 -4.14 -1.78
N SER A 33 -2.59 -4.97 -0.97
CA SER A 33 -3.58 -5.93 -1.49
C SER A 33 -4.84 -5.26 -2.04
N LEU A 34 -5.16 -4.06 -1.54
CA LEU A 34 -6.28 -3.24 -2.00
C LEU A 34 -6.01 -2.43 -3.26
N LEU A 35 -4.76 -2.35 -3.73
CA LEU A 35 -4.47 -1.69 -4.99
C LEU A 35 -5.03 -2.56 -6.14
N ALA A 36 -6.28 -2.31 -6.52
CA ALA A 36 -7.06 -3.03 -7.52
C ALA A 36 -6.57 -2.81 -8.98
N LEU A 37 -5.26 -2.69 -9.19
CA LEU A 37 -4.60 -2.42 -10.47
C LEU A 37 -4.95 -3.48 -11.53
N SER A 38 -5.00 -4.76 -11.14
CA SER A 38 -5.40 -5.86 -12.03
C SER A 38 -6.86 -5.73 -12.49
N THR A 39 -7.74 -5.20 -11.63
CA THR A 39 -9.13 -4.93 -11.98
C THR A 39 -9.21 -3.74 -12.93
N ALA A 40 -8.51 -2.64 -12.61
CA ALA A 40 -8.45 -1.45 -13.47
C ALA A 40 -7.93 -1.78 -14.88
N LYS A 41 -6.90 -2.63 -14.99
CA LYS A 41 -6.35 -3.10 -16.28
C LYS A 41 -7.43 -3.72 -17.18
N LYS A 42 -8.32 -4.54 -16.62
CA LYS A 42 -9.40 -5.19 -17.38
C LYS A 42 -10.45 -4.22 -17.93
N THR A 43 -10.45 -2.96 -17.48
CA THR A 43 -11.43 -1.94 -17.87
C THR A 43 -10.91 -0.93 -18.87
N VAL A 44 -9.58 -0.86 -19.08
CA VAL A 44 -8.97 0.11 -19.98
C VAL A 44 -8.80 -0.50 -21.37
N SER A 45 -9.17 0.26 -22.40
CA SER A 45 -8.97 -0.11 -23.80
C SER A 45 -7.70 0.51 -24.42
N ASN A 46 -7.15 1.55 -23.79
CA ASN A 46 -5.93 2.22 -24.22
C ASN A 46 -4.70 1.34 -23.91
N SER A 47 -3.95 0.95 -24.95
CA SER A 47 -2.80 0.04 -24.84
C SER A 47 -1.64 0.61 -24.02
N SER A 48 -1.37 1.91 -24.13
CA SER A 48 -0.32 2.59 -23.34
C SER A 48 -0.68 2.61 -21.85
N LEU A 49 -1.94 2.89 -21.52
CA LEU A 49 -2.43 2.83 -20.15
C LEU A 49 -2.41 1.40 -19.60
N ALA A 50 -2.79 0.41 -20.40
CA ALA A 50 -2.72 -1.00 -20.02
C ALA A 50 -1.28 -1.45 -19.72
N SER A 51 -0.31 -1.07 -20.55
CA SER A 51 1.12 -1.34 -20.31
C SER A 51 1.64 -0.66 -19.05
N THR A 52 1.21 0.58 -18.80
CA THR A 52 1.54 1.31 -17.56
C THR A 52 1.00 0.57 -16.34
N LEU A 53 -0.24 0.07 -16.39
CA LEU A 53 -0.82 -0.72 -15.31
C LEU A 53 -0.08 -2.03 -15.09
N ASP A 54 0.36 -2.71 -16.15
CA ASP A 54 1.19 -3.93 -16.04
C ASP A 54 2.50 -3.67 -15.29
N ASN A 55 3.21 -2.59 -15.65
CA ASN A 55 4.43 -2.21 -14.95
C ASN A 55 4.16 -1.92 -13.46
N ASN A 56 3.04 -1.26 -13.15
CA ASN A 56 2.65 -0.97 -11.77
C ASN A 56 2.30 -2.24 -11.00
N ILE A 57 1.62 -3.21 -11.61
CA ILE A 57 1.33 -4.51 -11.00
C ILE A 57 2.64 -5.23 -10.64
N SER A 58 3.59 -5.32 -11.57
CA SER A 58 4.90 -5.92 -11.31
C SER A 58 5.69 -5.17 -10.23
N ASN A 59 5.69 -3.83 -10.26
CA ASN A 59 6.38 -3.02 -9.25
C ASN A 59 5.81 -3.22 -7.85
N ILE A 60 4.48 -3.30 -7.72
CA ILE A 60 3.83 -3.59 -6.44
C ILE A 60 4.18 -5.01 -5.97
N HIS A 61 4.25 -6.00 -6.86
CA HIS A 61 4.69 -7.35 -6.51
C HIS A 61 6.12 -7.35 -5.94
N ILE A 62 7.06 -6.71 -6.65
CA ILE A 62 8.47 -6.58 -6.23
C ILE A 62 8.58 -5.87 -4.88
N LEU A 63 7.80 -4.81 -4.65
CA LEU A 63 7.75 -4.14 -3.35
C LEU A 63 7.39 -5.12 -2.22
N GLY A 64 6.49 -6.07 -2.49
CA GLY A 64 6.16 -7.12 -1.52
C GLY A 64 7.36 -7.98 -1.18
N GLN A 65 8.13 -8.39 -2.18
CA GLN A 65 9.34 -9.17 -1.98
C GLN A 65 10.39 -8.40 -1.17
N ILE A 66 10.56 -7.09 -1.43
CA ILE A 66 11.45 -6.22 -0.65
C ILE A 66 11.00 -6.17 0.80
N LEU A 67 9.72 -5.87 1.06
CA LEU A 67 9.19 -5.86 2.42
C LEU A 67 9.37 -7.22 3.12
N HIS A 68 9.26 -8.33 2.39
CA HIS A 68 9.52 -9.66 2.92
C HIS A 68 10.99 -9.85 3.31
N SER A 69 11.92 -9.43 2.46
CA SER A 69 13.36 -9.54 2.75
C SER A 69 13.82 -8.70 3.93
N LEU A 70 13.09 -7.63 4.26
CA LEU A 70 13.36 -6.76 5.40
C LEU A 70 12.74 -7.27 6.71
N ASP A 71 12.17 -8.48 6.71
CA ASP A 71 11.40 -9.05 7.82
C ASP A 71 10.15 -8.23 8.21
N LEU A 72 9.69 -7.37 7.31
CA LEU A 72 8.47 -6.58 7.46
C LEU A 72 7.22 -7.36 6.98
N GLN A 73 7.29 -8.70 6.99
CA GLN A 73 6.22 -9.61 6.55
C GLN A 73 5.76 -10.64 7.56
N GLN A 74 6.35 -10.70 8.77
CA GLN A 74 5.80 -11.53 9.85
C GLN A 74 4.39 -11.09 10.28
N ALA A 75 3.87 -10.03 9.65
CA ALA A 75 2.50 -9.57 9.57
C ALA A 75 1.56 -10.56 8.81
N ARG A 76 1.92 -11.84 8.70
CA ARG A 76 1.01 -12.86 8.18
C ARG A 76 0.10 -13.35 9.31
N SER A 77 -0.87 -12.51 9.66
CA SER A 77 -2.19 -12.86 10.20
C SER A 77 -2.25 -14.09 11.12
N THR A 78 -1.75 -13.96 12.36
CA THR A 78 -2.23 -14.76 13.50
C THR A 78 -2.98 -13.91 14.53
N VAL A 79 -3.05 -12.59 14.33
CA VAL A 79 -3.85 -11.69 15.14
C VAL A 79 -5.17 -11.47 14.41
N LEU A 80 -6.23 -12.09 14.93
CA LEU A 80 -7.61 -11.65 14.68
C LEU A 80 -7.63 -10.12 14.89
N PRO A 81 -8.27 -9.33 14.01
CA PRO A 81 -8.31 -7.89 14.20
C PRO A 81 -8.88 -7.62 15.59
N ASP A 82 -8.06 -7.04 16.46
CA ASP A 82 -8.55 -6.48 17.71
C ASP A 82 -9.65 -5.47 17.35
N ASP A 83 -10.77 -5.57 18.07
CA ASP A 83 -12.09 -4.96 17.79
C ASP A 83 -12.09 -3.42 17.92
N SER A 84 -10.91 -2.81 17.88
CA SER A 84 -10.66 -1.41 18.23
C SER A 84 -10.54 -0.48 17.01
N ALA A 85 -10.43 -1.02 15.78
CA ALA A 85 -10.42 -0.21 14.56
C ALA A 85 -11.32 -0.84 13.50
N PRO A 86 -12.43 -0.18 13.08
CA PRO A 86 -13.30 -0.76 12.08
C PRO A 86 -12.52 -0.90 10.77
N ALA A 87 -12.63 -2.08 10.14
CA ALA A 87 -12.02 -2.38 8.84
C ALA A 87 -12.41 -1.37 7.73
N SER A 88 -13.47 -0.58 7.95
CA SER A 88 -13.89 0.54 7.10
C SER A 88 -12.98 1.77 7.15
N SER A 89 -12.08 1.91 8.13
CA SER A 89 -11.17 3.06 8.26
C SER A 89 -9.93 2.99 7.36
N GLN A 90 -9.63 1.82 6.78
CA GLN A 90 -8.39 1.60 6.01
C GLN A 90 -8.55 1.68 4.49
N MET A 91 -9.79 1.83 4.01
CA MET A 91 -10.11 1.79 2.58
C MET A 91 -10.99 2.97 2.19
N GLN A 92 -10.88 3.40 0.93
CA GLN A 92 -11.75 4.39 0.33
C GLN A 92 -12.16 3.93 -1.07
N GLU A 93 -13.28 4.45 -1.57
CA GLU A 93 -13.78 4.15 -2.91
C GLU A 93 -13.40 5.27 -3.87
N VAL A 94 -12.90 4.92 -5.06
CA VAL A 94 -12.62 5.85 -6.16
C VAL A 94 -13.40 5.44 -7.41
N SER A 95 -13.75 6.41 -8.24
CA SER A 95 -14.67 6.22 -9.37
C SER A 95 -13.95 6.06 -10.72
N SER A 96 -12.63 6.24 -10.76
CA SER A 96 -11.88 6.22 -12.02
C SER A 96 -10.45 5.65 -11.90
N PRO A 97 -9.88 5.11 -13.01
CA PRO A 97 -8.49 4.67 -13.03
C PRO A 97 -7.45 5.76 -12.70
N PRO A 98 -7.59 7.03 -13.15
CA PRO A 98 -6.67 8.10 -12.74
C PRO A 98 -6.66 8.33 -11.22
N GLU A 99 -7.82 8.32 -10.57
CA GLU A 99 -7.90 8.45 -9.11
C GLU A 99 -7.21 7.26 -8.40
N LEU A 100 -7.39 6.04 -8.92
CA LEU A 100 -6.69 4.86 -8.40
C LEU A 100 -5.16 5.03 -8.49
N LEU A 101 -4.64 5.49 -9.63
CA LEU A 101 -3.20 5.74 -9.81
C LEU A 101 -2.70 6.87 -8.91
N GLN A 102 -3.52 7.90 -8.66
CA GLN A 102 -3.20 8.96 -7.70
C GLN A 102 -3.09 8.40 -6.29
N VAL A 103 -4.05 7.58 -5.86
CA VAL A 103 -4.01 6.91 -4.55
C VAL A 103 -2.80 6.00 -4.42
N GLN A 104 -2.48 5.23 -5.46
CA GLN A 104 -1.27 4.39 -5.51
C GLN A 104 -0.01 5.24 -5.30
N SER A 105 0.14 6.34 -6.04
CA SER A 105 1.30 7.24 -5.93
C SER A 105 1.43 7.83 -4.53
N SER A 106 0.32 8.31 -3.95
CA SER A 106 0.28 8.86 -2.59
C SER A 106 0.63 7.81 -1.53
N PHE A 107 0.09 6.60 -1.66
CA PHE A 107 0.37 5.48 -0.76
C PHE A 107 1.86 5.09 -0.79
N LEU A 108 2.47 5.02 -1.98
CA LEU A 108 3.89 4.73 -2.15
C LEU A 108 4.79 5.83 -1.58
N ARG A 109 4.46 7.11 -1.82
CA ARG A 109 5.25 8.26 -1.35
C ARG A 109 5.08 8.54 0.15
N GLY A 110 3.96 8.11 0.73
CA GLY A 110 3.63 8.24 2.15
C GLY A 110 3.99 7.00 2.95
N LYS A 111 2.98 6.18 3.28
CA LYS A 111 3.09 5.03 4.21
C LYS A 111 4.23 4.07 3.86
N VAL A 112 4.36 3.68 2.59
CA VAL A 112 5.43 2.76 2.16
C VAL A 112 6.81 3.38 2.37
N ARG A 113 7.01 4.63 1.97
CA ARG A 113 8.27 5.33 2.18
C ARG A 113 8.62 5.46 3.65
N LEU A 114 7.64 5.80 4.50
CA LEU A 114 7.85 5.95 5.94
C LEU A 114 8.25 4.62 6.58
N LEU A 115 7.53 3.53 6.27
CA LEU A 115 7.86 2.19 6.74
C LEU A 115 9.30 1.80 6.33
N LEU A 116 9.65 1.98 5.06
CA LEU A 116 11.00 1.66 4.58
C LEU A 116 12.08 2.54 5.23
N SER A 117 11.78 3.81 5.53
CA SER A 117 12.75 4.71 6.17
C SER A 117 13.04 4.32 7.62
N ALA A 118 12.08 3.67 8.28
CA ALA A 118 12.27 3.14 9.63
C ALA A 118 13.03 1.80 9.65
N ALA A 119 13.04 1.05 8.54
CA ALA A 119 13.69 -0.25 8.47
C ALA A 119 15.22 -0.13 8.68
N PRO A 120 15.83 -0.91 9.61
CA PRO A 120 17.25 -0.78 9.95
C PRO A 120 18.19 -0.85 8.74
N ALA A 121 17.91 -1.73 7.78
CA ALA A 121 18.71 -1.88 6.56
C ALA A 121 18.66 -0.66 5.62
N CYS A 122 17.70 0.24 5.80
CA CYS A 122 17.51 1.43 4.98
C CYS A 122 17.94 2.73 5.69
N GLN A 123 18.27 2.66 6.98
CA GLN A 123 18.80 3.80 7.72
C GLN A 123 20.22 4.10 7.25
N ARG A 124 20.48 5.34 6.87
CA ARG A 124 21.87 5.78 6.64
C ARG A 124 22.58 5.80 7.99
N GLN A 125 23.67 5.05 8.11
CA GLN A 125 24.61 5.29 9.19
C GLN A 125 25.16 6.71 8.98
N ASN A 126 24.84 7.63 9.89
CA ASN A 126 25.52 8.92 9.92
C ASN A 126 26.99 8.62 10.23
N SER A 127 27.84 8.71 9.21
CA SER A 127 29.31 8.76 9.35
C SER A 127 29.75 10.16 9.68
#